data_AF-H1BAS9-F1
#
_entry.id   AF-H1BAS9-F1
#
_cell.length_a   1.000
_cell.length_b   1.000
_cell.length_c   1.000
_cell.angle_alpha   90.00
_cell.angle_beta   90.00
_cell.angle_gamma   90.00
#
_symmetry.space_group_name_H-M   'P 1'
#
loop_
_entity.id
_entity.type
_entity.pdbx_description
1 polymer ?
#
loop_
_entity_poly.entity_id
_entity_poly.type
_entity_poly.pdbx_seq_one_letter_code
_entity_poly.pdbx_strand_id
1 'polypeptide(L)'
;MKEIKTFETAIKQNAKSLEELGINATLFWAYRTSKETGNELIDFNEVIWDYDIVEIAQALRANGITEFTISSTFSSLLETLVAFEKQGISMAGLTTVKARYTDWKTGEHAFIPAIQMTVKEA
;
A
#
# COMPACT_ATOMS: atom_id res chain seq x y z
N MET A 1 6.25 -10.33 0.69
CA MET A 1 5.82 -9.23 -0.21
C MET A 1 6.59 -9.28 -1.52
N LYS A 2 5.90 -9.10 -2.64
CA LYS A 2 6.51 -8.98 -3.97
C LYS A 2 7.26 -7.66 -4.08
N GLU A 3 8.50 -7.70 -4.58
CA GLU A 3 9.36 -6.51 -4.59
C GLU A 3 9.11 -5.61 -5.81
N ILE A 4 9.15 -4.29 -5.57
CA ILE A 4 9.12 -3.26 -6.61
C ILE A 4 10.53 -2.70 -6.77
N LYS A 5 11.18 -3.02 -7.90
CA LYS A 5 12.63 -2.76 -8.12
C LYS A 5 13.02 -1.29 -7.97
N THR A 6 12.19 -0.37 -8.45
CA THR A 6 12.41 1.08 -8.32
C THR A 6 12.41 1.52 -6.88
N PHE A 7 11.50 0.96 -6.05
CA PHE A 7 11.42 1.28 -4.63
C PHE A 7 12.60 0.70 -3.85
N GLU A 8 13.00 -0.54 -4.15
CA GLU A 8 14.20 -1.15 -3.57
C GLU A 8 15.46 -0.31 -3.84
N THR A 9 15.55 0.25 -5.04
CA THR A 9 16.66 1.12 -5.42
C THR A 9 16.61 2.43 -4.64
N ALA A 10 15.43 3.07 -4.56
CA ALA A 10 15.23 4.30 -3.80
C ALA A 10 15.55 4.13 -2.30
N ILE A 11 15.17 3.00 -1.69
CA ILE A 11 15.50 2.67 -0.30
C ILE A 11 17.01 2.52 -0.12
N LYS A 12 17.67 1.72 -0.98
CA LYS A 12 19.12 1.47 -0.90
C LYS A 12 19.95 2.74 -1.07
N GLN A 13 19.50 3.65 -1.93
CA GLN A 13 20.19 4.90 -2.21
C GLN A 13 19.82 6.03 -1.24
N ASN A 14 18.90 5.78 -0.31
CA ASN A 14 18.31 6.80 0.54
C ASN A 14 17.88 8.04 -0.28
N ALA A 15 17.09 7.78 -1.33
CA ALA A 15 16.72 8.77 -2.34
C ALA A 15 16.15 10.04 -1.69
N LYS A 16 16.65 11.20 -2.13
CA LYS A 16 16.24 12.52 -1.60
C LYS A 16 14.92 13.01 -2.18
N SER A 17 14.57 12.57 -3.39
CA SER A 17 13.34 12.93 -4.08
C SER A 17 12.73 11.68 -4.72
N LEU A 18 11.47 11.40 -4.41
CA LEU A 18 10.69 10.32 -5.03
C LEU A 18 10.09 10.80 -6.36
N GLU A 19 9.76 12.08 -6.45
CA GLU A 19 9.21 12.71 -7.66
C GLU A 19 10.18 12.63 -8.84
N GLU A 20 11.46 12.93 -8.62
CA GLU A 20 12.51 12.82 -9.65
C GLU A 20 12.70 11.38 -10.16
N LEU A 21 12.29 10.39 -9.36
CA LEU A 21 12.33 8.98 -9.71
C LEU A 21 11.02 8.48 -10.35
N GLY A 22 10.03 9.36 -10.52
CA GLY A 22 8.70 8.99 -11.00
C GLY A 22 7.99 8.01 -10.07
N ILE A 23 8.24 8.12 -8.75
CA ILE A 23 7.67 7.25 -7.73
C ILE A 23 6.53 7.97 -7.03
N ASN A 24 5.32 7.40 -7.11
CA ASN A 24 4.22 7.82 -6.27
C ASN A 24 4.56 7.64 -4.78
N ALA A 25 4.59 8.74 -4.04
CA ALA A 25 5.02 8.74 -2.63
C ALA A 25 4.08 7.91 -1.74
N THR A 26 2.76 7.99 -1.96
CA THR A 26 1.75 7.26 -1.19
C THR A 26 1.97 5.75 -1.28
N LEU A 27 2.18 5.22 -2.50
CA LEU A 27 2.49 3.81 -2.71
C LEU A 27 3.87 3.42 -2.17
N PHE A 28 4.88 4.28 -2.31
CA PHE A 28 6.23 4.03 -1.79
C PHE A 28 6.24 3.85 -0.27
N TRP A 29 5.58 4.74 0.47
CA TRP A 29 5.54 4.66 1.92
C TRP A 29 4.75 3.45 2.42
N ALA A 30 3.61 3.15 1.79
CA ALA A 30 2.85 1.92 2.06
C ALA A 30 3.73 0.67 1.87
N TYR A 31 4.46 0.60 0.76
CA TYR A 31 5.39 -0.50 0.47
C TYR A 31 6.50 -0.61 1.52
N ARG A 32 7.18 0.51 1.81
CA ARG A 32 8.30 0.54 2.75
C ARG A 32 7.87 0.11 4.15
N THR A 33 6.77 0.66 4.65
CA THR A 33 6.24 0.30 5.98
C THR A 33 5.79 -1.16 6.02
N SER A 34 5.21 -1.69 4.94
CA SER A 34 4.84 -3.10 4.87
C SER A 34 6.07 -4.02 4.91
N LYS A 35 7.18 -3.60 4.30
CA LYS A 35 8.46 -4.31 4.38
C LYS A 35 9.05 -4.27 5.79
N GLU A 36 9.05 -3.09 6.42
CA GLU A 36 9.56 -2.88 7.79
C GLU A 36 8.76 -3.67 8.84
N THR A 37 7.44 -3.75 8.69
CA THR A 37 6.54 -4.51 9.58
C THR A 37 6.52 -6.02 9.27
N GLY A 38 7.05 -6.43 8.12
CA GLY A 38 7.03 -7.83 7.67
C GLY A 38 5.63 -8.32 7.31
N ASN A 39 4.84 -7.49 6.65
CA ASN A 39 3.58 -7.87 6.00
C ASN A 39 3.85 -8.57 4.65
N GLU A 40 2.97 -9.50 4.28
CA GLU A 40 3.08 -10.22 3.01
C GLU A 40 2.59 -9.41 1.81
N LEU A 41 1.64 -8.49 2.04
CA LEU A 41 1.06 -7.59 1.06
C LEU A 41 1.44 -6.14 1.39
N ILE A 42 1.37 -5.27 0.38
CA ILE A 42 1.47 -3.82 0.58
C ILE A 42 0.21 -3.37 1.32
N ASP A 43 0.39 -2.69 2.45
CA ASP A 43 -0.69 -2.14 3.27
C ASP A 43 -0.69 -0.61 3.24
N PHE A 44 -1.80 -0.03 2.80
CA PHE A 44 -2.07 1.40 2.92
C PHE A 44 -2.67 1.69 4.28
N ASN A 45 -1.81 2.13 5.21
CA ASN A 45 -2.19 2.53 6.57
C ASN A 45 -2.42 4.05 6.74
N GLU A 46 -2.02 4.85 5.76
CA GLU A 46 -2.24 6.31 5.72
C GLU A 46 -3.31 6.70 4.69
N VAL A 47 -3.66 7.99 4.64
CA VAL A 47 -4.61 8.55 3.67
C VAL A 47 -4.13 8.35 2.23
N ILE A 48 -5.04 7.90 1.36
CA ILE A 48 -4.83 7.84 -0.08
C ILE A 48 -5.62 8.98 -0.72
N TRP A 49 -4.95 9.81 -1.50
CA TRP A 49 -5.60 10.92 -2.19
C TRP A 49 -6.19 10.49 -3.52
N ASP A 50 -7.35 11.03 -3.88
CA ASP A 50 -8.05 10.66 -5.12
C ASP A 50 -7.18 10.85 -6.38
N TYR A 51 -6.31 11.87 -6.38
CA TYR A 51 -5.40 12.13 -7.50
C TYR A 51 -4.28 11.09 -7.63
N ASP A 52 -3.93 10.38 -6.56
CA ASP A 52 -2.91 9.32 -6.59
C ASP A 52 -3.46 8.00 -7.17
N ILE A 53 -4.78 7.78 -7.10
CA ILE A 53 -5.40 6.46 -7.34
C ILE A 53 -5.08 5.90 -8.73
N VAL A 54 -5.11 6.73 -9.77
CA VAL A 54 -4.80 6.31 -11.15
C VAL A 54 -3.34 5.89 -11.26
N GLU A 55 -2.42 6.70 -10.73
CA GLU A 55 -0.99 6.42 -10.78
C GLU A 55 -0.64 5.16 -9.96
N ILE A 56 -1.22 5.03 -8.76
CA ILE A 56 -1.11 3.83 -7.91
C ILE A 56 -1.57 2.59 -8.67
N ALA A 57 -2.76 2.62 -9.27
CA ALA A 57 -3.32 1.48 -9.99
C ALA A 57 -2.43 1.05 -11.18
N GLN A 58 -1.86 2.02 -11.91
CA GLN A 58 -0.91 1.76 -12.99
C GLN A 58 0.40 1.17 -12.46
N ALA A 59 0.95 1.73 -11.39
CA ALA A 59 2.19 1.26 -10.78
C ALA A 59 2.06 -0.16 -10.24
N LEU A 60 0.93 -0.48 -9.58
CA LEU A 60 0.63 -1.83 -9.10
C LEU A 60 0.66 -2.84 -10.26
N ARG A 61 -0.05 -2.55 -11.35
CA ARG A 61 -0.07 -3.41 -12.56
C ARG A 61 1.29 -3.53 -13.22
N ALA A 62 1.98 -2.42 -13.42
CA ALA A 62 3.31 -2.40 -14.06
C ALA A 62 4.33 -3.25 -13.30
N ASN A 63 4.16 -3.40 -11.98
CA ASN A 63 4.99 -4.25 -11.14
C ASN A 63 4.38 -5.64 -10.88
N GLY A 64 3.25 -5.97 -11.50
CA GLY A 64 2.52 -7.22 -11.33
C GLY A 64 2.06 -7.48 -9.90
N ILE A 65 1.74 -6.43 -9.14
CA ILE A 65 1.09 -6.55 -7.84
C ILE A 65 -0.38 -6.85 -8.08
N THR A 66 -0.81 -8.05 -7.70
CA THR A 66 -2.18 -8.53 -7.89
C THR A 66 -3.07 -8.28 -6.69
N GLU A 67 -2.48 -8.04 -5.51
CA GLU A 67 -3.20 -7.90 -4.25
C GLU A 67 -2.48 -6.92 -3.32
N PHE A 68 -3.26 -6.18 -2.54
CA PHE A 68 -2.79 -5.27 -1.50
C PHE A 68 -3.86 -5.14 -0.40
N THR A 69 -3.54 -4.47 0.70
CA THR A 69 -4.47 -4.21 1.81
C THR A 69 -4.60 -2.73 2.12
N ILE A 70 -5.73 -2.36 2.73
CA ILE A 70 -5.95 -1.02 3.28
C ILE A 70 -6.39 -1.19 4.74
N SER A 71 -5.54 -0.79 5.68
CA SER A 71 -5.84 -0.74 7.11
C SER A 71 -6.20 0.66 7.61
N SER A 72 -6.06 1.68 6.75
CA SER A 72 -6.33 3.06 7.13
C SER A 72 -7.80 3.32 7.46
N THR A 73 -8.05 4.17 8.45
CA THR A 73 -9.39 4.48 8.98
C THR A 73 -9.85 5.90 8.65
N PHE A 74 -9.36 6.48 7.56
CA PHE A 74 -9.75 7.84 7.17
C PHE A 74 -11.22 7.91 6.74
N SER A 75 -11.85 9.07 6.94
CA SER A 75 -13.30 9.23 6.82
C SER A 75 -13.86 9.01 5.41
N SER A 76 -13.06 9.25 4.38
CA SER A 76 -13.44 9.09 2.97
C SER A 76 -13.03 7.75 2.34
N LEU A 77 -12.83 6.70 3.17
CA LEU A 77 -12.37 5.40 2.68
C LEU A 77 -13.32 4.82 1.64
N LEU A 78 -14.64 4.97 1.80
CA LEU A 78 -15.61 4.44 0.86
C LEU A 78 -15.45 5.06 -0.54
N GLU A 79 -15.26 6.38 -0.61
CA GLU A 79 -15.01 7.10 -1.85
C GLU A 79 -13.72 6.63 -2.53
N THR A 80 -12.67 6.39 -1.75
CA THR A 80 -11.41 5.81 -2.24
C THR A 80 -11.62 4.40 -2.80
N LEU A 81 -12.38 3.54 -2.11
CA LEU A 81 -12.69 2.18 -2.60
C LEU A 81 -13.46 2.24 -3.93
N VAL A 82 -14.44 3.14 -4.06
CA VAL A 82 -15.18 3.36 -5.32
C VAL A 82 -14.26 3.87 -6.43
N ALA A 83 -13.31 4.74 -6.11
CA ALA A 83 -12.35 5.24 -7.07
C ALA A 83 -11.37 4.14 -7.54
N PHE A 84 -10.95 3.24 -6.65
CA PHE A 84 -10.22 2.03 -7.03
C PHE A 84 -11.06 1.08 -7.90
N GLU A 85 -12.35 0.92 -7.60
CA GLU A 85 -13.25 0.08 -8.40
C GLU A 85 -13.35 0.58 -9.85
N LYS A 86 -13.40 1.90 -10.07
CA LYS A 86 -13.34 2.51 -11.40
C LYS A 86 -12.02 2.22 -12.13
N GLN A 87 -10.95 1.96 -11.40
CA GLN A 87 -9.67 1.52 -11.95
C GLN A 87 -9.60 -0.01 -12.12
N GLY A 88 -10.67 -0.77 -11.91
CA GLY A 88 -10.68 -2.23 -12.01
C GLY A 88 -10.06 -2.95 -10.81
N ILE A 89 -9.96 -2.27 -9.66
CA ILE A 89 -9.47 -2.82 -8.40
C ILE A 89 -10.66 -3.02 -7.46
N SER A 90 -10.90 -4.25 -7.00
CA SER A 90 -12.09 -4.59 -6.22
C SER A 90 -11.75 -5.11 -4.84
N MET A 91 -12.62 -4.85 -3.87
CA MET A 91 -12.54 -5.49 -2.55
C MET A 91 -12.74 -7.00 -2.66
N ALA A 92 -11.84 -7.78 -2.06
CA ALA A 92 -11.91 -9.23 -1.96
C ALA A 92 -12.47 -9.73 -0.61
N GLY A 93 -12.34 -8.91 0.44
CA GLY A 93 -12.85 -9.24 1.77
C GLY A 93 -12.12 -8.50 2.87
N LEU A 94 -12.31 -8.98 4.11
CA LEU A 94 -11.62 -8.48 5.30
C LEU A 94 -10.50 -9.44 5.68
N THR A 95 -9.41 -8.88 6.21
CA THR A 95 -8.24 -9.62 6.68
C THR A 95 -7.62 -8.89 7.88
N THR A 96 -6.45 -9.35 8.32
CA THR A 96 -5.65 -8.66 9.33
C THR A 96 -4.22 -8.46 8.86
N VAL A 97 -3.61 -7.34 9.23
CA VAL A 97 -2.22 -7.02 8.92
C VAL A 97 -1.48 -6.59 10.18
N LYS A 98 -0.15 -6.64 10.16
CA LYS A 98 0.67 -6.05 11.21
C LYS A 98 0.59 -4.53 11.13
N ALA A 99 0.27 -3.90 12.25
CA ALA A 99 0.25 -2.45 12.40
C ALA A 99 1.66 -1.86 12.31
N ARG A 100 1.76 -0.59 11.94
CA ARG A 100 3.04 0.14 11.93
C ARG A 100 3.66 0.28 13.33
N TYR A 101 2.84 0.43 14.35
CA TYR A 101 3.30 0.56 15.74
C TYR A 101 3.56 -0.82 16.36
N THR A 102 4.44 -0.84 17.36
CA THR A 102 4.67 -2.01 18.21
C THR A 102 4.01 -1.81 19.57
N ASP A 103 3.58 -2.91 20.17
CA ASP A 103 3.15 -2.91 21.56
C ASP A 103 4.37 -2.65 22.46
N TRP A 104 4.25 -1.69 23.37
CA TRP A 104 5.36 -1.22 24.18
C TRP A 104 5.87 -2.26 25.20
N LYS A 105 5.07 -3.28 25.53
CA LYS A 105 5.46 -4.33 26.50
C LYS A 105 6.15 -5.49 25.80
N THR A 106 5.64 -5.91 24.66
CA THR A 106 6.08 -7.10 23.92
C THR A 106 7.11 -6.77 22.84
N GLY A 107 7.10 -5.54 22.32
CA GLY A 107 7.90 -5.14 21.16
C GLY A 107 7.36 -5.68 19.83
N GLU A 108 6.23 -6.38 19.84
CA GLU A 108 5.64 -7.00 18.65
C GLU A 108 4.64 -6.07 17.95
N HIS A 109 4.49 -6.23 16.64
CA HIS A 109 3.44 -5.54 15.89
C HIS A 109 2.07 -6.15 16.21
N ALA A 110 1.10 -5.31 16.56
CA ALA A 110 -0.28 -5.75 16.73
C ALA A 110 -0.90 -6.15 15.38
N PHE A 111 -1.80 -7.13 15.38
CA PHE A 111 -2.63 -7.44 14.21
C PHE A 111 -3.89 -6.58 14.23
N ILE A 112 -4.10 -5.80 13.17
CA ILE A 112 -5.24 -4.90 13.01
C ILE A 112 -6.10 -5.30 11.81
N PRO A 113 -7.42 -5.00 11.82
CA PRO A 113 -8.29 -5.24 10.67
C PRO A 113 -7.81 -4.46 9.44
N ALA A 114 -7.95 -5.08 8.27
CA ALA A 114 -7.70 -4.45 6.98
C ALA A 114 -8.66 -4.98 5.92
N ILE A 115 -8.80 -4.23 4.83
CA ILE A 115 -9.54 -4.62 3.65
C ILE A 115 -8.55 -5.21 2.64
N GLN A 116 -8.81 -6.42 2.14
CA GLN A 116 -8.05 -7.01 1.05
C GLN A 116 -8.61 -6.53 -0.29
N MET A 117 -7.71 -6.07 -1.16
CA MET A 117 -8.01 -5.55 -2.50
C MET A 117 -7.34 -6.42 -3.56
N THR A 118 -8.04 -6.66 -4.67
CA THR A 118 -7.50 -7.39 -5.83
C THR A 118 -7.38 -6.45 -7.02
N VAL A 119 -6.21 -6.48 -7.67
CA VAL A 119 -5.90 -5.76 -8.89
C VAL A 119 -6.13 -6.69 -10.07
N LYS A 120 -7.16 -6.42 -10.88
CA LYS A 120 -7.37 -7.18 -12.12
C LYS A 120 -6.26 -6.83 -13.12
N GLU A 121 -5.76 -7.87 -13.79
CA GLU A 121 -4.93 -7.70 -14.99
C GLU A 121 -5.73 -6.90 -16.03
N ALA A 122 -5.02 -6.01 -16.74
CA ALA A 122 -5.61 -5.14 -17.76
C ALA A 122 -5.99 -5.93 -19.02
#